data_AF-A0A0J6RTY4-F1
#
_entry.id   AF-A0A0J6RTY4-F1
#
_cell.length_a   1.000
_cell.length_b   1.000
_cell.length_c   1.000
_cell.angle_alpha   90.00
_cell.angle_beta   90.00
_cell.angle_gamma   90.00
#
_symmetry.space_group_name_H-M   'P 1'
#
loop_
_entity.id
_entity.type
_entity.pdbx_description
1 polymer ?
#
loop_
_entity_poly.entity_id
_entity_poly.type
_entity_poly.pdbx_seq_one_letter_code
_entity_poly.pdbx_strand_id
1 'polypeptide(L)'
;MTQLPPAPPSCSDLDRRAVLALAGGGLTLAAIGAAQAQPTEPTPLSDGQRFDPGQVVDLARALAKKPFVAPAADLPDAFKTLTYEQYIGVRAQPTALLWAGEGRGFVVEPLHRGFVFTTPVALHAVEDGVVRRVGYDRNRFSFGKVPPPEEGRDIGFSGFRLYASFNGAAPSDCAIFQGASFFRALAAGQSYGVTARALTLKPAEAKGEEFPLFRAFWLERPGPGTGQIVIHALVDSDSATAAMRMTLRPGDATIVDVEATLCPRTPLEHVGIAGMTGAYLFGPTDRRGVDDARLAAHEIDGLQIRNGWGEAIWRPVQNPETLQISAFMDQDPKGFGLVQRARAYGDYQDDVQRWEKRPSLWIEPLGSWGPGVPQHGWGAGAVQLIEIPSESEVNENILTYWRPKEPVAKETAFSYRQFWCWTVPGAPPLAACSGTRVGKGAGGKRRLFLVDFTGEAPFAEGIDPATLQVALNTAPGTLARQRLYAYPERKTLRVVFELDPGNDTACELRLVVKAGDKPVTETWLYRWTP
;
A
#
# COMPACT_ATOMS: atom_id res chain seq x y z
N MET A 1 48.22 -45.44 -3.27
CA MET A 1 48.06 -45.90 -1.87
C MET A 1 46.79 -45.29 -1.32
N THR A 2 45.88 -46.19 -0.94
CA THR A 2 44.77 -46.07 0.02
C THR A 2 43.66 -45.03 -0.17
N GLN A 3 42.49 -45.60 -0.48
CA GLN A 3 41.15 -45.02 -0.64
C GLN A 3 40.49 -44.70 0.71
N LEU A 4 39.56 -43.74 0.70
CA LEU A 4 38.51 -43.53 1.70
C LEU A 4 37.13 -43.87 1.07
N PRO A 5 36.15 -44.38 1.84
CA PRO A 5 34.86 -44.85 1.33
C PRO A 5 33.77 -43.73 1.24
N PRO A 6 32.65 -43.99 0.52
CA PRO A 6 31.68 -42.99 0.07
C PRO A 6 30.45 -42.79 0.98
N ALA A 7 29.74 -41.69 0.73
CA ALA A 7 28.47 -41.28 1.34
C ALA A 7 27.23 -42.01 0.75
N PRO A 8 26.10 -42.10 1.49
CA PRO A 8 24.86 -42.74 1.03
C PRO A 8 23.94 -41.83 0.17
N PRO A 9 22.99 -42.42 -0.59
CA PRO A 9 22.38 -41.79 -1.76
C PRO A 9 21.06 -41.03 -1.49
N SER A 10 20.84 -40.02 -2.34
CA SER A 10 19.58 -39.32 -2.57
C SER A 10 18.61 -40.17 -3.41
N CYS A 11 17.33 -40.16 -3.04
CA CYS A 11 16.26 -40.84 -3.77
C CYS A 11 15.84 -40.02 -5.01
N SER A 12 15.81 -40.69 -6.14
CA SER A 12 15.61 -40.20 -7.50
C SER A 12 14.16 -40.26 -7.97
N ASP A 13 13.78 -39.26 -8.76
CA ASP A 13 12.98 -39.24 -9.99
C ASP A 13 12.12 -40.46 -10.37
N LEU A 14 10.86 -40.20 -10.72
CA LEU A 14 10.13 -41.00 -11.71
C LEU A 14 9.43 -40.11 -12.74
N ASP A 15 9.69 -40.49 -13.98
CA ASP A 15 9.64 -39.72 -15.22
C ASP A 15 8.32 -39.90 -15.97
N ARG A 16 8.08 -38.93 -16.85
CA ARG A 16 7.03 -38.87 -17.86
C ARG A 16 7.27 -39.95 -18.93
N ARG A 17 6.32 -40.89 -19.08
CA ARG A 17 5.88 -41.62 -20.30
C ARG A 17 5.71 -43.11 -20.03
N ALA A 18 4.46 -43.53 -19.77
CA ALA A 18 3.85 -44.77 -20.27
C ALA A 18 2.55 -45.06 -19.50
N VAL A 19 1.40 -44.61 -20.01
CA VAL A 19 0.22 -45.49 -20.21
C VAL A 19 -0.61 -44.86 -21.34
N LEU A 20 -0.57 -45.48 -22.51
CA LEU A 20 -1.53 -45.29 -23.59
C LEU A 20 -2.04 -46.69 -23.98
N ALA A 21 -3.33 -46.76 -24.30
CA ALA A 21 -4.07 -47.88 -24.94
C ALA A 21 -4.51 -49.02 -23.98
N LEU A 22 -5.75 -49.55 -23.99
CA LEU A 22 -6.74 -49.69 -25.05
C LEU A 22 -8.14 -50.10 -24.50
N ALA A 23 -9.21 -49.53 -25.06
CA ALA A 23 -10.57 -50.07 -25.34
C ALA A 23 -11.57 -48.88 -25.31
N GLY A 24 -12.29 -48.46 -26.34
CA GLY A 24 -12.75 -49.12 -27.57
C GLY A 24 -14.28 -49.21 -27.54
N GLY A 25 -15.00 -48.26 -28.14
CA GLY A 25 -16.45 -48.34 -28.34
C GLY A 25 -17.10 -46.98 -28.63
N GLY A 26 -17.46 -46.74 -29.90
CA GLY A 26 -17.98 -45.46 -30.39
C GLY A 26 -19.47 -45.21 -30.11
N LEU A 27 -19.85 -43.93 -30.22
CA LEU A 27 -21.17 -43.46 -30.63
C LEU A 27 -21.00 -42.02 -31.16
N THR A 28 -21.26 -41.86 -32.45
CA THR A 28 -21.37 -40.58 -33.16
C THR A 28 -22.69 -39.90 -32.79
N LEU A 29 -22.62 -38.73 -32.16
CA LEU A 29 -23.73 -37.78 -32.07
C LEU A 29 -23.25 -36.43 -32.60
N ALA A 30 -23.84 -36.02 -33.72
CA ALA A 30 -23.65 -34.73 -34.34
C ALA A 30 -24.16 -33.63 -33.39
N ALA A 31 -23.24 -32.84 -32.82
CA ALA A 31 -23.58 -31.63 -32.09
C ALA A 31 -23.79 -30.50 -33.12
N ILE A 32 -25.05 -30.13 -33.31
CA ILE A 32 -25.46 -28.92 -34.00
C ILE A 32 -24.84 -27.75 -33.24
N GLY A 33 -23.96 -27.00 -33.92
CA GLY A 33 -23.30 -25.83 -33.35
C GLY A 33 -24.32 -24.74 -33.03
N ALA A 34 -24.68 -24.63 -31.75
CA ALA A 34 -25.11 -23.35 -31.22
C ALA A 34 -23.84 -22.50 -31.11
N ALA A 35 -23.72 -21.48 -31.96
CA ALA A 35 -22.78 -20.40 -31.74
C ALA A 35 -23.12 -19.79 -30.38
N GLN A 36 -22.42 -20.21 -29.32
CA GLN A 36 -22.40 -19.48 -28.07
C GLN A 36 -21.79 -18.13 -28.40
N ALA A 37 -22.64 -17.11 -28.49
CA ALA A 37 -22.19 -15.74 -28.48
C ALA A 37 -21.25 -15.60 -27.28
N GLN A 38 -19.95 -15.40 -27.55
CA GLN A 38 -19.01 -15.07 -26.51
C GLN A 38 -19.60 -13.87 -25.75
N PRO A 39 -19.65 -13.91 -24.41
CA PRO A 39 -20.11 -12.77 -23.64
C PRO A 39 -19.29 -11.57 -24.08
N THR A 40 -19.91 -10.63 -24.77
CA THR A 40 -19.26 -9.38 -25.13
C THR A 40 -18.97 -8.71 -23.79
N GLU A 41 -17.70 -8.60 -23.45
CA GLU A 41 -17.27 -7.82 -22.29
C GLU A 41 -17.85 -6.41 -22.45
N PRO A 42 -18.37 -5.79 -21.38
CA PRO A 42 -18.82 -4.40 -21.47
C PRO A 42 -17.68 -3.58 -22.06
N THR A 43 -17.93 -3.02 -23.23
CA THR A 43 -16.90 -2.36 -24.03
C THR A 43 -16.45 -1.11 -23.28
N PRO A 44 -15.14 -0.85 -23.15
CA PRO A 44 -14.67 0.44 -22.63
C PRO A 44 -15.31 1.59 -23.41
N LEU A 45 -15.45 2.75 -22.77
CA LEU A 45 -16.05 3.94 -23.39
C LEU A 45 -15.41 4.21 -24.75
N SER A 46 -16.24 4.38 -25.77
CA SER A 46 -15.78 4.43 -27.15
C SER A 46 -14.98 5.71 -27.44
N ASP A 47 -13.99 5.60 -28.32
CA ASP A 47 -13.22 6.77 -28.78
C ASP A 47 -14.14 7.80 -29.44
N GLY A 48 -13.99 9.07 -29.08
CA GLY A 48 -14.84 10.16 -29.57
C GLY A 48 -16.18 10.33 -28.84
N GLN A 49 -16.52 9.47 -27.89
CA GLN A 49 -17.71 9.62 -27.05
C GLN A 49 -17.54 10.74 -26.01
N ARG A 50 -18.64 11.44 -25.67
CA ARG A 50 -18.66 12.37 -24.53
C ARG A 50 -18.46 11.60 -23.22
N PHE A 51 -17.51 12.07 -22.42
CA PHE A 51 -17.19 11.49 -21.12
C PHE A 51 -18.13 12.02 -20.04
N ASP A 52 -18.69 11.11 -19.26
CA ASP A 52 -19.39 11.38 -18.00
C ASP A 52 -18.80 10.46 -16.93
N PRO A 53 -18.31 10.98 -15.78
CA PRO A 53 -17.74 10.17 -14.71
C PRO A 53 -18.64 9.03 -14.21
N GLY A 54 -19.96 9.21 -14.22
CA GLY A 54 -20.94 8.19 -13.84
C GLY A 54 -20.88 6.95 -14.71
N GLN A 55 -20.40 7.08 -15.96
CA GLN A 55 -20.24 5.94 -16.86
C GLN A 55 -19.21 4.92 -16.35
N VAL A 56 -18.20 5.36 -15.58
CA VAL A 56 -17.21 4.43 -14.98
C VAL A 56 -17.88 3.59 -13.89
N VAL A 57 -18.78 4.20 -13.12
CA VAL A 57 -19.60 3.50 -12.12
C VAL A 57 -20.54 2.51 -12.82
N ASP A 58 -21.18 2.91 -13.91
CA ASP A 58 -22.04 2.03 -14.71
C ASP A 58 -21.27 0.82 -15.27
N LEU A 59 -20.02 1.02 -15.71
CA LEU A 59 -19.14 -0.06 -16.16
C LEU A 59 -18.81 -1.03 -15.02
N ALA A 60 -18.45 -0.55 -13.83
CA ALA A 60 -18.21 -1.40 -12.66
C ALA A 60 -19.49 -2.20 -12.32
N ARG A 61 -20.64 -1.53 -12.28
CA ARG A 61 -21.94 -2.15 -12.01
C ARG A 61 -22.31 -3.22 -13.05
N ALA A 62 -21.97 -3.01 -14.31
CA ALA A 62 -22.18 -3.98 -15.39
C ALA A 62 -21.24 -5.19 -15.26
N LEU A 63 -19.96 -4.96 -14.93
CA LEU A 63 -18.99 -6.03 -14.72
C LEU A 63 -19.36 -6.90 -13.51
N ALA A 64 -19.81 -6.31 -12.40
CA ALA A 64 -20.21 -7.02 -11.19
C ALA A 64 -21.34 -8.05 -11.40
N LYS A 65 -22.10 -7.94 -12.49
CA LYS A 65 -23.22 -8.85 -12.83
C LYS A 65 -22.78 -10.09 -13.62
N LYS A 66 -21.50 -10.21 -13.95
CA LYS A 66 -20.94 -11.35 -14.69
C LYS A 66 -19.95 -12.11 -13.79
N PRO A 67 -19.39 -13.24 -14.22
CA PRO A 67 -18.16 -13.77 -13.64
C PRO A 67 -16.95 -12.92 -14.04
N PHE A 68 -15.88 -12.96 -13.24
CA PHE A 68 -14.61 -12.33 -13.60
C PHE A 68 -13.93 -13.09 -14.75
N VAL A 69 -13.33 -12.34 -15.67
CA VAL A 69 -12.54 -12.86 -16.79
C VAL A 69 -11.22 -12.13 -16.82
N ALA A 70 -10.14 -12.77 -16.37
CA ALA A 70 -8.82 -12.15 -16.34
C ALA A 70 -8.42 -11.61 -17.72
N PRO A 71 -7.83 -10.39 -17.82
CA PRO A 71 -7.36 -9.89 -19.11
C PRO A 71 -6.29 -10.82 -19.70
N ALA A 72 -6.27 -10.95 -21.02
CA ALA A 72 -5.22 -11.69 -21.71
C ALA A 72 -3.85 -11.05 -21.43
N ALA A 73 -3.02 -11.75 -20.65
CA ALA A 73 -1.71 -11.28 -20.21
C ALA A 73 -0.57 -11.80 -21.11
N ASP A 74 -0.88 -12.32 -22.30
CA ASP A 74 0.13 -12.79 -23.23
C ASP A 74 1.00 -11.63 -23.73
N LEU A 75 2.28 -11.92 -23.87
CA LEU A 75 3.31 -11.02 -24.36
C LEU A 75 4.22 -11.80 -25.31
N PRO A 76 4.92 -11.13 -26.25
CA PRO A 76 6.05 -11.75 -26.93
C PRO A 76 7.09 -12.22 -25.91
N ASP A 77 7.75 -13.35 -26.19
CA ASP A 77 8.63 -14.01 -25.20
C ASP A 77 9.77 -13.11 -24.71
N ALA A 78 10.27 -12.22 -25.58
CA ALA A 78 11.26 -11.21 -25.24
C ALA A 78 10.86 -10.32 -24.05
N PHE A 79 9.56 -10.12 -23.80
CA PHE A 79 9.06 -9.29 -22.71
C PHE A 79 8.69 -10.08 -21.45
N LYS A 80 8.43 -11.39 -21.58
CA LYS A 80 8.06 -12.26 -20.44
C LYS A 80 9.23 -12.58 -19.52
N THR A 81 10.43 -12.63 -20.06
CA THR A 81 11.64 -13.10 -19.35
C THR A 81 12.66 -11.99 -19.13
N LEU A 82 12.24 -10.72 -19.21
CA LEU A 82 13.11 -9.58 -18.97
C LEU A 82 13.70 -9.61 -17.56
N THR A 83 14.99 -9.31 -17.45
CA THR A 83 15.57 -8.90 -16.17
C THR A 83 15.12 -7.48 -15.84
N TYR A 84 15.24 -7.08 -14.56
CA TYR A 84 14.93 -5.71 -14.15
C TYR A 84 15.74 -4.66 -14.94
N GLU A 85 17.04 -4.90 -15.17
CA GLU A 85 17.91 -4.01 -15.95
C GLU A 85 17.41 -3.84 -17.39
N GLN A 86 16.99 -4.93 -18.03
CA GLN A 86 16.45 -4.86 -19.40
C GLN A 86 15.11 -4.11 -19.42
N TYR A 87 14.25 -4.33 -18.41
CA TYR A 87 12.96 -3.67 -18.31
C TYR A 87 13.09 -2.15 -18.18
N ILE A 88 13.95 -1.64 -17.28
CA ILE A 88 14.20 -0.19 -17.14
C ILE A 88 14.94 0.42 -18.36
N GLY A 89 15.49 -0.42 -19.23
CA GLY A 89 16.04 -0.04 -20.52
C GLY A 89 14.97 0.27 -21.57
N VAL A 90 13.74 -0.21 -21.41
CA VAL A 90 12.61 0.15 -22.28
C VAL A 90 12.01 1.47 -21.80
N ARG A 91 12.04 2.50 -22.65
CA ARG A 91 11.65 3.86 -22.27
C ARG A 91 10.67 4.48 -23.26
N ALA A 92 9.70 5.23 -22.75
CA ALA A 92 8.86 6.07 -23.59
C ALA A 92 9.71 7.16 -24.26
N GLN A 93 9.48 7.39 -25.54
CA GLN A 93 10.06 8.54 -26.25
C GLN A 93 9.24 9.80 -25.94
N PRO A 94 9.76 11.02 -26.18
CA PRO A 94 9.00 12.25 -25.99
C PRO A 94 7.66 12.26 -26.74
N THR A 95 7.59 11.58 -27.88
CA THR A 95 6.36 11.41 -28.67
C THR A 95 5.32 10.53 -27.99
N ALA A 96 5.68 9.66 -27.02
CA ALA A 96 4.75 8.86 -26.21
C ALA A 96 4.04 9.68 -25.12
N LEU A 97 4.63 10.79 -24.69
CA LEU A 97 4.19 11.53 -23.52
C LEU A 97 2.92 12.33 -23.81
N LEU A 98 1.87 12.14 -23.00
CA LEU A 98 0.64 12.92 -23.13
C LEU A 98 0.83 14.30 -22.50
N TRP A 99 0.36 15.32 -23.21
CA TRP A 99 0.36 16.73 -22.79
C TRP A 99 1.74 17.34 -22.51
N ALA A 100 2.81 16.66 -22.93
CA ALA A 100 4.16 17.20 -22.87
C ALA A 100 4.26 18.47 -23.73
N GLY A 101 4.80 19.54 -23.14
CA GLY A 101 4.94 20.84 -23.80
C GLY A 101 3.68 21.70 -23.83
N GLU A 102 2.54 21.24 -23.30
CA GLU A 102 1.29 22.03 -23.29
C GLU A 102 1.22 23.07 -22.15
N GLY A 103 2.20 23.13 -21.26
CA GLY A 103 2.24 24.12 -20.16
C GLY A 103 1.16 23.93 -19.09
N ARG A 104 0.63 22.71 -18.92
CA ARG A 104 -0.47 22.38 -18.00
C ARG A 104 -0.03 21.93 -16.61
N GLY A 105 1.28 21.82 -16.38
CA GLY A 105 1.87 21.36 -15.12
C GLY A 105 1.87 19.85 -14.91
N PHE A 106 1.31 19.07 -15.84
CA PHE A 106 1.32 17.60 -15.80
C PHE A 106 1.73 17.00 -17.14
N VAL A 107 2.47 15.89 -17.06
CA VAL A 107 2.80 15.03 -18.20
C VAL A 107 2.52 13.58 -17.81
N VAL A 108 1.93 12.82 -18.72
CA VAL A 108 1.65 11.38 -18.52
C VAL A 108 2.59 10.56 -19.39
N GLU A 109 3.29 9.61 -18.79
CA GLU A 109 4.07 8.59 -19.50
C GLU A 109 3.32 7.25 -19.43
N PRO A 110 2.85 6.71 -20.56
CA PRO A 110 2.38 5.33 -20.63
C PRO A 110 3.52 4.34 -20.35
N LEU A 111 3.29 3.37 -19.46
CA LEU A 111 4.31 2.40 -19.07
C LEU A 111 4.20 1.10 -19.89
N HIS A 112 5.35 0.61 -20.34
CA HIS A 112 5.44 -0.60 -21.15
C HIS A 112 5.15 -1.86 -20.32
N ARG A 113 4.55 -2.89 -20.94
CA ARG A 113 4.39 -4.22 -20.33
C ARG A 113 5.68 -5.04 -20.42
N GLY A 114 5.90 -5.93 -19.47
CA GLY A 114 7.07 -6.81 -19.42
C GLY A 114 7.59 -6.98 -18.00
N PHE A 115 8.60 -7.83 -17.83
CA PHE A 115 9.05 -8.25 -16.49
C PHE A 115 7.84 -8.83 -15.71
N VAL A 116 7.57 -8.38 -14.48
CA VAL A 116 6.40 -8.79 -13.69
C VAL A 116 5.11 -8.06 -14.11
N PHE A 117 5.20 -7.00 -14.91
CA PHE A 117 4.07 -6.16 -15.31
C PHE A 117 3.46 -6.64 -16.63
N THR A 118 2.87 -7.84 -16.58
CA THR A 118 2.34 -8.51 -17.77
C THR A 118 0.87 -8.20 -18.04
N THR A 119 0.10 -7.75 -17.05
CA THR A 119 -1.33 -7.50 -17.22
C THR A 119 -1.57 -6.18 -17.98
N PRO A 120 -2.39 -6.17 -19.05
CA PRO A 120 -2.69 -4.95 -19.78
C PRO A 120 -3.68 -4.03 -19.04
N VAL A 121 -3.48 -2.73 -19.22
CA VAL A 121 -4.35 -1.66 -18.73
C VAL A 121 -4.69 -0.74 -19.89
N ALA A 122 -5.98 -0.46 -20.09
CA ALA A 122 -6.44 0.49 -21.11
C ALA A 122 -6.26 1.94 -20.61
N LEU A 123 -5.67 2.80 -21.43
CA LEU A 123 -5.49 4.21 -21.11
C LEU A 123 -6.33 5.08 -22.05
N HIS A 124 -7.01 6.07 -21.48
CA HIS A 124 -7.78 7.05 -22.21
C HIS A 124 -7.44 8.44 -21.67
N ALA A 125 -7.27 9.42 -22.56
CA ALA A 125 -7.30 10.83 -22.22
C ALA A 125 -8.75 11.32 -22.34
N VAL A 126 -9.16 12.24 -21.47
CA VAL A 126 -10.42 12.98 -21.61
C VAL A 126 -10.06 14.41 -21.94
N GLU A 127 -10.35 14.80 -23.17
CA GLU A 127 -9.90 16.05 -23.77
C GLU A 127 -11.14 16.81 -24.24
N ASP A 128 -11.36 18.00 -23.67
CA ASP A 128 -12.53 18.83 -23.95
C ASP A 128 -13.86 18.07 -23.72
N GLY A 129 -13.88 17.20 -22.70
CA GLY A 129 -15.03 16.36 -22.33
C GLY A 129 -15.24 15.15 -23.25
N VAL A 130 -14.28 14.81 -24.10
CA VAL A 130 -14.36 13.70 -25.06
C VAL A 130 -13.31 12.63 -24.73
N VAL A 131 -13.71 11.36 -24.76
CA VAL A 131 -12.81 10.22 -24.59
C VAL A 131 -11.90 10.08 -25.81
N ARG A 132 -10.59 9.97 -25.55
CA ARG A 132 -9.54 9.70 -26.53
C ARG A 132 -8.74 8.48 -26.12
N ARG A 133 -8.84 7.39 -26.89
CA ARG A 133 -8.07 6.18 -26.63
C ARG A 133 -6.57 6.46 -26.84
N VAL A 134 -5.76 6.07 -25.86
CA VAL A 134 -4.30 6.04 -26.02
C VAL A 134 -3.94 4.68 -26.62
N GLY A 135 -3.60 4.65 -27.89
CA GLY A 135 -3.15 3.44 -28.58
C GLY A 135 -1.70 3.12 -28.29
N TYR A 136 -1.37 1.82 -28.17
CA TYR A 136 0.02 1.37 -28.17
C TYR A 136 0.63 1.56 -29.56
N ASP A 137 1.85 2.10 -29.59
CA ASP A 137 2.67 2.18 -30.79
C ASP A 137 4.13 1.94 -30.38
N ARG A 138 4.70 0.84 -30.89
CA ARG A 138 6.11 0.47 -30.60
C ARG A 138 7.09 1.57 -30.99
N ASN A 139 6.79 2.40 -32.00
CA ASN A 139 7.68 3.44 -32.49
C ASN A 139 7.76 4.65 -31.53
N ARG A 140 6.87 4.72 -30.53
CA ARG A 140 6.90 5.72 -29.44
C ARG A 140 7.71 5.23 -28.23
N PHE A 141 8.39 4.08 -28.33
CA PHE A 141 9.27 3.54 -27.30
C PHE A 141 10.67 3.28 -27.85
N SER A 142 11.68 3.38 -26.98
CA SER A 142 13.02 2.88 -27.24
C SER A 142 13.23 1.60 -26.43
N PHE A 143 13.74 0.54 -27.06
CA PHE A 143 13.85 -0.78 -26.43
C PHE A 143 15.26 -1.13 -25.91
N GLY A 144 16.24 -0.26 -26.15
CA GLY A 144 17.63 -0.53 -25.79
C GLY A 144 18.13 -1.83 -26.42
N LYS A 145 18.46 -2.83 -25.58
CA LYS A 145 18.92 -4.16 -26.02
C LYS A 145 17.79 -5.16 -26.26
N VAL A 146 16.54 -4.82 -25.93
CA VAL A 146 15.39 -5.71 -26.07
C VAL A 146 14.86 -5.62 -27.51
N PRO A 147 14.55 -6.75 -28.17
CA PRO A 147 13.87 -6.71 -29.46
C PRO A 147 12.47 -6.06 -29.34
N PRO A 148 12.09 -5.11 -30.23
CA PRO A 148 10.75 -4.56 -30.24
C PRO A 148 9.71 -5.65 -30.58
N PRO A 149 8.43 -5.48 -30.18
CA PRO A 149 7.37 -6.38 -30.62
C PRO A 149 7.15 -6.26 -32.13
N GLU A 150 6.48 -7.24 -32.73
CA GLU A 150 6.13 -7.24 -34.17
C GLU A 150 5.40 -5.96 -34.59
N GLU A 151 5.59 -5.52 -35.84
CA GLU A 151 4.93 -4.32 -36.36
C GLU A 151 3.41 -4.47 -36.32
N GLY A 152 2.70 -3.43 -35.89
CA GLY A 152 1.24 -3.44 -35.76
C GLY A 152 0.68 -4.25 -34.57
N ARG A 153 1.52 -4.92 -33.78
CA ARG A 153 1.07 -5.65 -32.59
C ARG A 153 0.82 -4.70 -31.42
N ASP A 154 -0.46 -4.54 -31.06
CA ASP A 154 -0.88 -3.81 -29.85
C ASP A 154 -0.72 -4.72 -28.63
N ILE A 155 0.30 -4.44 -27.82
CA ILE A 155 0.46 -5.10 -26.52
C ILE A 155 -0.12 -4.25 -25.38
N GLY A 156 -0.63 -3.04 -25.60
CA GLY A 156 -1.15 -2.17 -24.55
C GLY A 156 -0.09 -1.72 -23.54
N PHE A 157 -0.55 -1.26 -22.37
CA PHE A 157 0.28 -0.68 -21.31
C PHE A 157 0.15 -1.47 -20.02
N SER A 158 1.11 -1.32 -19.11
CA SER A 158 1.02 -1.88 -17.75
C SER A 158 0.47 -0.88 -16.74
N GLY A 159 0.29 0.37 -17.16
CA GLY A 159 -0.03 1.49 -16.28
C GLY A 159 0.50 2.81 -16.84
N PHE A 160 0.66 3.80 -15.97
CA PHE A 160 1.23 5.10 -16.34
C PHE A 160 1.99 5.74 -15.17
N ARG A 161 2.92 6.63 -15.51
CA ARG A 161 3.62 7.52 -14.59
C ARG A 161 3.18 8.96 -14.83
N LEU A 162 3.03 9.71 -13.75
CA LEU A 162 2.75 11.14 -13.76
C LEU A 162 3.99 11.93 -13.38
N TYR A 163 4.24 12.96 -14.16
CA TYR A 163 5.21 14.00 -13.85
C TYR A 163 4.46 15.29 -13.55
N ALA A 164 4.92 16.01 -12.53
CA ALA A 164 4.43 17.34 -12.20
C ALA A 164 5.58 18.26 -11.78
N SER A 165 5.38 19.57 -11.93
CA SER A 165 6.31 20.57 -11.42
C SER A 165 6.01 20.86 -9.95
N PHE A 166 6.98 20.62 -9.07
CA PHE A 166 6.93 21.06 -7.68
C PHE A 166 7.58 22.46 -7.57
N ASN A 167 6.87 23.44 -7.01
CA ASN A 167 7.41 24.78 -6.71
C ASN A 167 8.10 25.47 -7.91
N GLY A 168 7.58 25.27 -9.13
CA GLY A 168 8.12 25.88 -10.36
C GLY A 168 9.38 25.22 -10.91
N ALA A 169 9.85 24.11 -10.33
CA ALA A 169 10.95 23.32 -10.87
C ALA A 169 10.55 22.57 -12.17
N ALA A 170 11.56 22.01 -12.85
CA ALA A 170 11.32 21.09 -13.96
C ALA A 170 10.42 19.93 -13.51
N PRO A 171 9.49 19.45 -14.37
CA PRO A 171 8.64 18.32 -14.05
C PRO A 171 9.46 17.11 -13.59
N SER A 172 9.04 16.51 -12.48
CA SER A 172 9.61 15.27 -11.94
C SER A 172 8.49 14.29 -11.60
N ASP A 173 8.84 13.02 -11.42
CA ASP A 173 7.93 11.99 -10.93
C ASP A 173 7.10 12.48 -9.74
N CYS A 174 5.78 12.33 -9.82
CA CYS A 174 4.87 12.64 -8.72
C CYS A 174 3.93 11.48 -8.38
N ALA A 175 3.66 10.57 -9.33
CA ALA A 175 2.92 9.34 -9.06
C ALA A 175 3.16 8.26 -10.11
N ILE A 176 2.90 7.01 -9.74
CA ILE A 176 2.94 5.85 -10.63
C ILE A 176 1.77 4.92 -10.30
N PHE A 177 1.04 4.50 -11.34
CA PHE A 177 -0.07 3.55 -11.26
C PHE A 177 0.32 2.33 -12.08
N GLN A 178 0.74 1.25 -11.43
CA GLN A 178 1.27 0.07 -12.10
C GLN A 178 1.26 -1.14 -11.18
N GLY A 179 0.83 -2.29 -11.70
CA GLY A 179 0.78 -3.55 -10.97
C GLY A 179 -0.51 -3.70 -10.16
N ALA A 180 -1.24 -4.80 -10.41
CA ALA A 180 -2.54 -5.09 -9.79
C ALA A 180 -3.44 -3.84 -9.73
N SER A 181 -3.84 -3.42 -8.54
CA SER A 181 -4.57 -2.18 -8.26
C SER A 181 -3.77 -1.23 -7.35
N PHE A 182 -2.45 -1.23 -7.56
CA PHE A 182 -1.48 -0.50 -6.76
C PHE A 182 -1.07 0.83 -7.39
N PHE A 183 -0.77 1.81 -6.54
CA PHE A 183 -0.19 3.06 -6.96
C PHE A 183 0.64 3.70 -5.85
N ARG A 184 1.58 4.57 -6.24
CA ARG A 184 2.42 5.36 -5.34
C ARG A 184 2.37 6.83 -5.74
N ALA A 185 2.49 7.73 -4.79
CA ALA A 185 2.68 9.15 -5.07
C ALA A 185 3.79 9.76 -4.18
N LEU A 186 4.26 10.93 -4.57
CA LEU A 186 5.40 11.62 -3.97
C LEU A 186 5.05 13.07 -3.69
N ALA A 187 5.44 13.56 -2.52
CA ALA A 187 5.60 14.98 -2.27
C ALA A 187 6.97 15.49 -2.75
N ALA A 188 7.13 16.81 -2.76
CA ALA A 188 8.40 17.44 -3.09
C ALA A 188 9.56 16.86 -2.26
N GLY A 189 10.63 16.43 -2.96
CA GLY A 189 11.87 15.92 -2.36
C GLY A 189 11.85 14.44 -1.93
N GLN A 190 10.74 13.72 -2.15
CA GLN A 190 10.59 12.32 -1.77
C GLN A 190 11.03 11.35 -2.86
N SER A 191 11.29 10.10 -2.47
CA SER A 191 11.45 8.94 -3.35
C SER A 191 10.34 7.92 -3.08
N TYR A 192 10.01 7.06 -4.05
CA TYR A 192 8.90 6.10 -3.91
C TYR A 192 9.12 5.15 -2.75
N GLY A 193 8.13 5.01 -1.86
CA GLY A 193 8.14 4.03 -0.77
C GLY A 193 6.81 3.32 -0.71
N VAL A 194 6.08 3.53 0.40
CA VAL A 194 4.75 2.96 0.67
C VAL A 194 3.84 2.94 -0.57
N THR A 195 3.14 1.83 -0.74
CA THR A 195 2.23 1.58 -1.85
C THR A 195 0.79 1.64 -1.39
N ALA A 196 -0.03 2.45 -2.05
CA ALA A 196 -1.48 2.43 -1.86
C ALA A 196 -2.11 1.30 -2.69
N ARG A 197 -3.16 0.69 -2.14
CA ARG A 197 -4.00 -0.32 -2.80
C ARG A 197 -5.40 0.27 -2.98
N ALA A 198 -5.91 0.26 -4.21
CA ALA A 198 -7.26 0.72 -4.50
C ALA A 198 -8.33 -0.08 -3.73
N LEU A 199 -8.12 -1.39 -3.66
CA LEU A 199 -8.99 -2.33 -2.95
C LEU A 199 -8.15 -3.52 -2.44
N THR A 200 -8.39 -3.92 -1.19
CA THR A 200 -7.73 -5.07 -0.56
C THR A 200 -8.78 -6.14 -0.30
N LEU A 201 -8.58 -7.38 -0.77
CA LEU A 201 -9.56 -8.45 -0.65
C LEU A 201 -8.94 -9.72 -0.06
N LYS A 202 -9.54 -10.21 1.04
CA LYS A 202 -9.12 -11.45 1.71
C LYS A 202 -7.62 -11.52 2.10
N PRO A 203 -7.00 -10.41 2.54
CA PRO A 203 -5.58 -10.44 2.90
C PRO A 203 -5.36 -11.40 4.07
N ALA A 204 -4.30 -12.22 3.97
CA ALA A 204 -3.93 -13.24 4.96
C ALA A 204 -5.02 -14.30 5.27
N GLU A 205 -6.02 -14.49 4.40
CA GLU A 205 -6.94 -15.61 4.52
C GLU A 205 -6.30 -16.94 4.10
N ALA A 206 -6.76 -18.05 4.68
CA ALA A 206 -6.26 -19.40 4.38
C ALA A 206 -6.41 -19.80 2.90
N LYS A 207 -7.38 -19.23 2.17
CA LYS A 207 -7.58 -19.45 0.74
C LYS A 207 -6.71 -18.56 -0.15
N GLY A 208 -5.95 -17.65 0.43
CA GLY A 208 -5.10 -16.68 -0.26
C GLY A 208 -5.76 -15.31 -0.44
N GLU A 209 -4.91 -14.28 -0.52
CA GLU A 209 -5.31 -12.93 -0.89
C GLU A 209 -5.77 -12.88 -2.35
N GLU A 210 -6.80 -12.09 -2.62
CA GLU A 210 -7.25 -11.77 -3.97
C GLU A 210 -6.71 -10.38 -4.36
N PHE A 211 -6.05 -10.27 -5.51
CA PHE A 211 -5.44 -9.04 -5.99
C PHE A 211 -6.28 -8.40 -7.11
N PRO A 212 -7.05 -7.34 -6.83
CA PRO A 212 -7.82 -6.64 -7.87
C PRO A 212 -6.90 -5.98 -8.89
N LEU A 213 -7.37 -5.84 -10.12
CA LEU A 213 -6.63 -5.28 -11.24
C LEU A 213 -7.23 -3.94 -11.67
N PHE A 214 -6.40 -2.95 -11.96
CA PHE A 214 -6.84 -1.82 -12.78
C PHE A 214 -7.08 -2.29 -14.22
N ARG A 215 -8.31 -2.15 -14.71
CA ARG A 215 -8.69 -2.49 -16.11
C ARG A 215 -8.46 -1.33 -17.05
N ALA A 216 -8.86 -0.15 -16.62
CA ALA A 216 -8.87 1.04 -17.46
C ALA A 216 -8.72 2.31 -16.63
N PHE A 217 -8.09 3.32 -17.24
CA PHE A 217 -8.04 4.68 -16.74
C PHE A 217 -8.59 5.68 -17.75
N TRP A 218 -9.23 6.72 -17.23
CA TRP A 218 -9.58 7.94 -17.97
C TRP A 218 -8.94 9.13 -17.26
N LEU A 219 -7.98 9.77 -17.93
CA LEU A 219 -7.18 10.86 -17.41
C LEU A 219 -7.72 12.17 -17.96
N GLU A 220 -8.29 13.02 -17.11
CA GLU A 220 -8.77 14.32 -17.57
C GLU A 220 -7.60 15.27 -17.82
N ARG A 221 -7.51 15.80 -19.05
CA ARG A 221 -6.50 16.80 -19.41
C ARG A 221 -6.65 18.02 -18.50
N PRO A 222 -5.63 18.35 -17.68
CA PRO A 222 -5.75 19.45 -16.75
C PRO A 222 -6.01 20.80 -17.43
N GLY A 223 -6.88 21.61 -16.83
CA GLY A 223 -6.98 23.02 -17.19
C GLY A 223 -5.66 23.75 -16.89
N PRO A 224 -5.32 24.81 -17.64
CA PRO A 224 -4.14 25.61 -17.32
C PRO A 224 -4.22 26.17 -15.89
N GLY A 225 -3.15 25.99 -15.10
CA GLY A 225 -3.05 26.55 -13.76
C GLY A 225 -3.92 25.89 -12.67
N THR A 226 -4.59 24.77 -12.95
CA THR A 226 -5.44 24.11 -11.94
C THR A 226 -4.65 23.48 -10.80
N GLY A 227 -3.37 23.13 -11.04
CA GLY A 227 -2.52 22.45 -10.06
C GLY A 227 -3.01 21.05 -9.65
N GLN A 228 -3.95 20.47 -10.40
CA GLN A 228 -4.51 19.16 -10.13
C GLN A 228 -4.86 18.39 -11.40
N ILE A 229 -4.85 17.07 -11.30
CA ILE A 229 -5.30 16.12 -12.33
C ILE A 229 -6.40 15.22 -11.76
N VAL A 230 -7.42 14.92 -12.57
CA VAL A 230 -8.48 13.97 -12.22
C VAL A 230 -8.24 12.67 -12.99
N ILE A 231 -8.26 11.56 -12.27
CA ILE A 231 -7.98 10.22 -12.75
C ILE A 231 -9.19 9.35 -12.39
N HIS A 232 -9.88 8.82 -13.39
CA HIS A 232 -10.90 7.80 -13.18
C HIS A 232 -10.32 6.42 -13.42
N ALA A 233 -10.66 5.46 -12.57
CA ALA A 233 -10.15 4.10 -12.65
C ALA A 233 -11.28 3.08 -12.54
N LEU A 234 -11.19 2.02 -13.34
CA LEU A 234 -12.03 0.83 -13.24
C LEU A 234 -11.19 -0.31 -12.65
N VAL A 235 -11.61 -0.84 -11.51
CA VAL A 235 -10.99 -1.95 -10.80
C VAL A 235 -11.86 -3.19 -10.94
N ASP A 236 -11.25 -4.35 -11.12
CA ASP A 236 -11.95 -5.61 -11.32
C ASP A 236 -11.21 -6.80 -10.70
N SER A 237 -11.96 -7.74 -10.13
CA SER A 237 -11.48 -8.96 -9.50
C SER A 237 -12.56 -10.05 -9.48
N ASP A 238 -12.22 -11.24 -8.98
CA ASP A 238 -13.12 -12.38 -8.85
C ASP A 238 -14.36 -12.06 -7.98
N SER A 239 -14.17 -11.33 -6.89
CA SER A 239 -15.21 -11.07 -5.90
C SER A 239 -15.88 -9.71 -6.04
N ALA A 240 -15.25 -8.74 -6.70
CA ALA A 240 -15.76 -7.38 -6.77
C ALA A 240 -15.27 -6.60 -7.99
N THR A 241 -15.94 -5.48 -8.25
CA THR A 241 -15.46 -4.41 -9.12
C THR A 241 -15.53 -3.10 -8.35
N ALA A 242 -14.77 -2.09 -8.77
CA ALA A 242 -14.94 -0.75 -8.24
C ALA A 242 -14.72 0.30 -9.32
N ALA A 243 -15.43 1.41 -9.20
CA ALA A 243 -15.13 2.64 -9.93
C ALA A 243 -14.50 3.64 -8.96
N MET A 244 -13.46 4.35 -9.40
CA MET A 244 -12.79 5.34 -8.58
C MET A 244 -12.61 6.63 -9.35
N ARG A 245 -12.80 7.76 -8.67
CA ARG A 245 -12.38 9.10 -9.10
C ARG A 245 -11.34 9.61 -8.12
N MET A 246 -10.16 9.91 -8.63
CA MET A 246 -9.01 10.37 -7.84
C MET A 246 -8.63 11.77 -8.30
N THR A 247 -8.65 12.74 -7.40
CA THR A 247 -8.15 14.11 -7.69
C THR A 247 -6.81 14.31 -7.00
N LEU A 248 -5.74 14.35 -7.79
CA LEU A 248 -4.36 14.41 -7.33
C LEU A 248 -3.82 15.84 -7.42
N ARG A 249 -3.26 16.33 -6.31
CA ARG A 249 -2.67 17.66 -6.13
C ARG A 249 -1.24 17.52 -5.59
N PRO A 250 -0.20 17.62 -6.44
CA PRO A 250 1.19 17.57 -6.01
C PRO A 250 1.58 18.83 -5.24
N GLY A 251 2.44 18.69 -4.23
CA GLY A 251 2.96 19.82 -3.45
C GLY A 251 3.95 19.38 -2.36
N ASP A 252 4.10 20.22 -1.32
CA ASP A 252 4.88 19.88 -0.11
C ASP A 252 4.34 18.64 0.62
N ALA A 253 3.03 18.42 0.50
CA ALA A 253 2.38 17.12 0.59
C ALA A 253 1.61 16.91 -0.71
N THR A 254 1.63 15.70 -1.25
CA THR A 254 0.74 15.34 -2.35
C THR A 254 -0.58 14.85 -1.77
N ILE A 255 -1.67 15.49 -2.17
CA ILE A 255 -3.02 15.18 -1.69
C ILE A 255 -3.77 14.44 -2.80
N VAL A 256 -4.37 13.29 -2.47
CA VAL A 256 -5.25 12.56 -3.38
C VAL A 256 -6.61 12.40 -2.72
N ASP A 257 -7.63 13.09 -3.22
CA ASP A 257 -9.02 12.80 -2.83
C ASP A 257 -9.52 11.63 -3.65
N VAL A 258 -10.03 10.60 -2.99
CA VAL A 258 -10.54 9.38 -3.59
C VAL A 258 -12.02 9.27 -3.30
N GLU A 259 -12.81 9.16 -4.36
CA GLU A 259 -14.23 8.79 -4.33
C GLU A 259 -14.34 7.44 -5.03
N ALA A 260 -14.83 6.41 -4.32
CA ALA A 260 -14.91 5.05 -4.84
C ALA A 260 -16.31 4.47 -4.67
N THR A 261 -16.77 3.73 -5.68
CA THR A 261 -18.00 2.91 -5.62
C THR A 261 -17.60 1.46 -5.79
N LEU A 262 -17.76 0.68 -4.72
CA LEU A 262 -17.50 -0.75 -4.69
C LEU A 262 -18.77 -1.51 -5.06
N CYS A 263 -18.66 -2.40 -6.04
CA CYS A 263 -19.74 -3.22 -6.58
C CYS A 263 -19.39 -4.71 -6.40
N PRO A 264 -19.84 -5.35 -5.30
CA PRO A 264 -19.56 -6.76 -5.05
C PRO A 264 -20.21 -7.69 -6.07
N ARG A 265 -19.48 -8.73 -6.51
CA ARG A 265 -20.02 -9.90 -7.24
C ARG A 265 -20.58 -10.92 -6.25
N THR A 266 -19.97 -11.00 -5.06
CA THR A 266 -20.36 -11.84 -3.92
C THR A 266 -20.28 -11.01 -2.63
N PRO A 267 -20.96 -11.39 -1.53
CA PRO A 267 -20.74 -10.77 -0.24
C PRO A 267 -19.25 -10.75 0.15
N LEU A 268 -18.73 -9.59 0.55
CA LEU A 268 -17.33 -9.40 0.92
C LEU A 268 -17.17 -9.44 2.44
N GLU A 269 -16.88 -10.62 2.97
CA GLU A 269 -16.64 -10.88 4.41
C GLU A 269 -15.33 -10.25 4.94
N HIS A 270 -14.36 -10.07 4.04
CA HIS A 270 -13.06 -9.46 4.34
C HIS A 270 -12.64 -8.55 3.19
N VAL A 271 -13.03 -7.29 3.31
CA VAL A 271 -12.62 -6.19 2.43
C VAL A 271 -11.85 -5.15 3.23
N GLY A 272 -10.78 -4.62 2.62
CA GLY A 272 -10.02 -3.50 3.11
C GLY A 272 -10.21 -2.26 2.24
N ILE A 273 -10.56 -1.15 2.88
CA ILE A 273 -10.73 0.17 2.28
C ILE A 273 -9.49 1.02 2.61
N ALA A 274 -9.04 1.81 1.62
CA ALA A 274 -7.84 2.65 1.70
C ALA A 274 -6.61 1.85 2.18
N GLY A 275 -6.38 0.71 1.53
CA GLY A 275 -5.26 -0.15 1.87
C GLY A 275 -3.94 0.46 1.49
N MET A 276 -2.91 0.16 2.27
CA MET A 276 -1.54 0.52 1.95
C MET A 276 -0.56 -0.51 2.52
N THR A 277 0.56 -0.66 1.85
CA THR A 277 1.57 -1.67 2.15
C THR A 277 2.95 -1.08 2.05
N GLY A 278 3.89 -1.64 2.80
CA GLY A 278 5.28 -1.27 2.65
C GLY A 278 6.26 -2.17 3.38
N ALA A 279 7.54 -1.85 3.27
CA ALA A 279 8.64 -2.67 3.75
C ALA A 279 9.19 -2.23 5.11
N TYR A 280 9.37 -3.19 6.01
CA TYR A 280 10.14 -3.09 7.24
C TYR A 280 10.97 -4.36 7.42
N LEU A 281 12.28 -4.29 7.20
CA LEU A 281 13.19 -5.42 7.41
C LEU A 281 13.77 -5.41 8.82
N PHE A 282 14.40 -4.30 9.23
CA PHE A 282 14.91 -4.10 10.57
C PHE A 282 15.10 -2.62 10.90
N GLY A 283 15.14 -2.30 12.19
CA GLY A 283 15.30 -0.96 12.71
C GLY A 283 15.54 -0.96 14.22
N PRO A 284 15.59 0.20 14.90
CA PRO A 284 15.95 0.28 16.33
C PRO A 284 15.06 -0.53 17.30
N THR A 285 13.83 -0.85 16.90
CA THR A 285 12.90 -1.70 17.68
C THR A 285 13.22 -3.19 17.55
N ASP A 286 13.87 -3.58 16.46
CA ASP A 286 14.04 -4.96 16.04
C ASP A 286 15.41 -5.15 15.38
N ARG A 287 16.44 -5.28 16.23
CA ARG A 287 17.84 -5.54 15.81
C ARG A 287 18.35 -6.91 16.21
N ARG A 288 17.50 -7.78 16.76
CA ARG A 288 17.93 -9.09 17.23
C ARG A 288 18.23 -9.95 16.00
N GLY A 289 19.46 -10.48 15.90
CA GLY A 289 19.85 -11.36 14.79
C GLY A 289 20.14 -10.64 13.46
N VAL A 290 20.23 -9.31 13.46
CA VAL A 290 20.56 -8.53 12.25
C VAL A 290 22.07 -8.51 12.01
N ASP A 291 22.49 -9.06 10.88
CA ASP A 291 23.86 -8.99 10.33
C ASP A 291 23.87 -8.11 9.06
N ASP A 292 23.67 -6.79 9.26
CA ASP A 292 23.67 -5.78 8.20
C ASP A 292 24.50 -4.59 8.67
N ALA A 293 25.30 -4.01 7.76
CA ALA A 293 26.17 -2.87 8.05
C ALA A 293 25.39 -1.57 8.31
N ARG A 294 24.14 -1.50 7.87
CA ARG A 294 23.25 -0.34 8.01
C ARG A 294 22.59 -0.29 9.39
N LEU A 295 22.11 0.89 9.76
CA LEU A 295 21.41 1.08 11.03
C LEU A 295 19.92 0.72 10.96
N ALA A 296 19.34 0.75 9.76
CA ALA A 296 17.96 0.37 9.50
C ALA A 296 17.73 0.14 8.00
N ALA A 297 16.74 -0.69 7.66
CA ALA A 297 16.26 -0.88 6.29
C ALA A 297 14.72 -1.01 6.31
N HIS A 298 14.04 0.13 6.13
CA HIS A 298 12.58 0.21 6.08
C HIS A 298 12.13 1.54 5.47
N GLU A 299 10.89 1.56 4.98
CA GLU A 299 10.22 2.77 4.48
C GLU A 299 9.11 3.27 5.40
N ILE A 300 8.82 2.54 6.49
CA ILE A 300 7.76 2.84 7.45
C ILE A 300 8.29 2.54 8.85
N ASP A 301 8.02 3.39 9.83
CA ASP A 301 8.37 3.13 11.24
C ASP A 301 7.21 2.53 12.03
N GLY A 302 5.97 2.85 11.64
CA GLY A 302 4.81 2.41 12.38
C GLY A 302 3.48 2.81 11.76
N LEU A 303 2.42 2.24 12.34
CA LEU A 303 1.04 2.61 12.10
C LEU A 303 0.65 3.74 13.07
N GLN A 304 0.22 4.87 12.52
CA GLN A 304 -0.42 5.94 13.28
C GLN A 304 -1.94 5.85 13.12
N ILE A 305 -2.70 6.06 14.19
CA ILE A 305 -4.17 6.09 14.17
C ILE A 305 -4.66 7.29 14.98
N ARG A 306 -5.69 7.96 14.48
CA ARG A 306 -6.55 8.87 15.23
C ARG A 306 -7.94 8.24 15.25
N ASN A 307 -8.31 7.64 16.38
CA ASN A 307 -9.56 6.91 16.45
C ASN A 307 -10.78 7.85 16.52
N GLY A 308 -11.99 7.32 16.41
CA GLY A 308 -13.23 8.09 16.47
C GLY A 308 -13.41 8.90 17.76
N TRP A 309 -12.89 8.37 18.88
CA TRP A 309 -12.90 9.02 20.19
C TRP A 309 -11.81 10.09 20.36
N GLY A 310 -10.97 10.31 19.34
CA GLY A 310 -9.91 11.33 19.35
C GLY A 310 -8.62 10.92 20.04
N GLU A 311 -8.44 9.64 20.38
CA GLU A 311 -7.16 9.14 20.84
C GLU A 311 -6.15 9.09 19.69
N ALA A 312 -4.94 9.64 19.95
CA ALA A 312 -3.78 9.49 19.09
C ALA A 312 -3.02 8.23 19.48
N ILE A 313 -2.87 7.30 18.55
CA ILE A 313 -2.23 6.01 18.76
C ILE A 313 -1.02 5.89 17.83
N TRP A 314 0.07 5.38 18.37
CA TRP A 314 1.26 4.99 17.64
C TRP A 314 1.60 3.53 17.91
N ARG A 315 1.63 2.72 16.85
CA ARG A 315 2.05 1.32 16.87
C ARG A 315 3.30 1.17 15.99
N PRO A 316 4.52 1.17 16.56
CA PRO A 316 5.72 0.83 15.79
C PRO A 316 5.54 -0.53 15.12
N VAL A 317 5.96 -0.70 13.87
CA VAL A 317 5.89 -2.00 13.18
C VAL A 317 7.15 -2.82 13.45
N GLN A 318 7.06 -4.13 13.21
CA GLN A 318 8.15 -5.09 13.37
C GLN A 318 8.20 -6.07 12.20
N ASN A 319 9.30 -6.82 12.11
CA ASN A 319 9.46 -7.93 11.18
C ASN A 319 9.40 -9.25 11.98
N PRO A 320 8.20 -9.76 12.27
CA PRO A 320 8.05 -10.89 13.19
C PRO A 320 8.52 -12.22 12.57
N GLU A 321 8.85 -13.21 13.40
CA GLU A 321 9.18 -14.58 12.93
C GLU A 321 7.97 -15.33 12.37
N THR A 322 6.75 -14.92 12.74
CA THR A 322 5.50 -15.53 12.28
C THR A 322 4.48 -14.44 11.94
N LEU A 323 3.58 -14.73 10.99
CA LEU A 323 2.52 -13.81 10.57
C LEU A 323 1.74 -13.25 11.78
N GLN A 324 1.75 -11.92 11.92
CA GLN A 324 0.99 -11.22 12.94
C GLN A 324 -0.16 -10.43 12.33
N ILE A 325 -1.33 -10.53 12.97
CA ILE A 325 -2.51 -9.73 12.61
C ILE A 325 -2.96 -8.99 13.88
N SER A 326 -3.11 -7.68 13.78
CA SER A 326 -3.69 -6.81 14.82
C SER A 326 -4.92 -6.10 14.26
N ALA A 327 -5.94 -5.94 15.09
CA ALA A 327 -7.16 -5.21 14.74
C ALA A 327 -7.44 -4.16 15.82
N PHE A 328 -7.46 -2.90 15.42
CA PHE A 328 -7.78 -1.76 16.27
C PHE A 328 -9.24 -1.39 16.04
N MET A 329 -10.13 -1.96 16.86
CA MET A 329 -11.58 -1.75 16.76
C MET A 329 -11.91 -0.27 16.92
N ASP A 330 -12.74 0.25 16.03
CA ASP A 330 -13.06 1.67 15.97
C ASP A 330 -14.49 1.91 15.45
N GLN A 331 -14.95 3.14 15.61
CA GLN A 331 -16.16 3.67 15.01
C GLN A 331 -15.84 5.07 14.49
N ASP A 332 -15.96 5.25 13.17
CA ASP A 332 -15.70 6.52 12.50
C ASP A 332 -14.28 7.06 12.78
N PRO A 333 -13.20 6.33 12.39
CA PRO A 333 -11.83 6.80 12.60
C PRO A 333 -11.60 8.17 11.97
N LYS A 334 -10.87 9.04 12.67
CA LYS A 334 -10.46 10.37 12.16
C LYS A 334 -9.26 10.28 11.21
N GLY A 335 -8.56 9.15 11.23
CA GLY A 335 -7.58 8.79 10.22
C GLY A 335 -6.60 7.73 10.68
N PHE A 336 -5.87 7.15 9.75
CA PHE A 336 -4.84 6.16 10.01
C PHE A 336 -3.83 6.13 8.87
N GLY A 337 -2.62 5.62 9.11
CA GLY A 337 -1.62 5.55 8.06
C GLY A 337 -0.31 4.90 8.46
N LEU A 338 0.44 4.44 7.46
CA LEU A 338 1.82 3.98 7.62
C LEU A 338 2.74 5.22 7.54
N VAL A 339 3.47 5.45 8.62
CA VAL A 339 4.24 6.67 8.83
C VAL A 339 5.70 6.35 9.05
N GLN A 340 6.55 7.16 8.44
CA GLN A 340 7.98 7.19 8.67
C GLN A 340 8.33 8.47 9.46
N ARG A 341 8.74 8.28 10.70
CA ARG A 341 9.21 9.32 11.63
C ARG A 341 10.72 9.52 11.55
N ALA A 342 11.50 8.49 11.21
CA ALA A 342 12.93 8.57 10.99
C ALA A 342 13.22 9.28 9.65
N ARG A 343 13.90 10.44 9.75
CA ARG A 343 14.16 11.35 8.62
C ARG A 343 15.63 11.75 8.49
N ALA A 344 16.49 11.31 9.41
CA ALA A 344 17.90 11.59 9.32
C ALA A 344 18.62 10.51 8.52
N TYR A 345 19.53 10.91 7.63
CA TYR A 345 20.43 9.97 6.94
C TYR A 345 21.16 9.05 7.92
N GLY A 346 21.57 9.61 9.07
CA GLY A 346 22.26 8.89 10.12
C GLY A 346 21.47 7.74 10.73
N ASP A 347 20.14 7.70 10.59
CA ASP A 347 19.30 6.58 11.08
C ASP A 347 19.36 5.36 10.17
N TYR A 348 19.85 5.52 8.93
CA TYR A 348 19.86 4.47 7.90
C TYR A 348 21.27 4.15 7.40
N GLN A 349 22.07 5.17 7.06
CA GLN A 349 23.39 5.05 6.44
C GLN A 349 23.36 4.30 5.10
N ASP A 350 22.37 4.61 4.24
CA ASP A 350 22.20 3.99 2.93
C ASP A 350 22.20 5.06 1.81
N ASP A 351 23.32 5.20 1.11
CA ASP A 351 23.52 6.20 0.05
C ASP A 351 22.70 5.93 -1.22
N VAL A 352 22.23 4.68 -1.41
CA VAL A 352 21.55 4.24 -2.64
C VAL A 352 20.04 4.30 -2.46
N GLN A 353 19.50 3.62 -1.43
CA GLN A 353 18.07 3.52 -1.22
C GLN A 353 17.47 4.80 -0.64
N ARG A 354 18.25 5.57 0.14
CA ARG A 354 17.83 6.86 0.71
C ARG A 354 16.48 6.74 1.44
N TRP A 355 16.36 5.74 2.31
CA TRP A 355 15.14 5.40 3.04
C TRP A 355 14.53 6.59 3.78
N GLU A 356 15.35 7.53 4.27
CA GLU A 356 14.90 8.71 5.00
C GLU A 356 13.96 9.61 4.18
N LYS A 357 13.95 9.45 2.84
CA LYS A 357 13.14 10.22 1.89
C LYS A 357 11.80 9.59 1.50
N ARG A 358 11.48 8.38 1.96
CA ARG A 358 10.25 7.68 1.56
C ARG A 358 9.01 8.33 2.20
N PRO A 359 7.87 8.43 1.50
CA PRO A 359 6.68 9.09 2.03
C PRO A 359 6.09 8.36 3.25
N SER A 360 5.49 9.14 4.16
CA SER A 360 4.37 8.64 4.95
C SER A 360 3.09 8.74 4.13
N LEU A 361 2.18 7.78 4.30
CA LEU A 361 0.83 7.82 3.72
C LEU A 361 -0.20 7.85 4.84
N TRP A 362 -0.95 8.95 4.92
CA TRP A 362 -2.03 9.16 5.89
C TRP A 362 -3.39 9.20 5.19
N ILE A 363 -4.36 8.46 5.73
CA ILE A 363 -5.74 8.42 5.28
C ILE A 363 -6.60 9.22 6.24
N GLU A 364 -7.33 10.17 5.70
CA GLU A 364 -8.41 10.89 6.37
C GLU A 364 -9.74 10.45 5.73
N PRO A 365 -10.55 9.64 6.42
CA PRO A 365 -11.90 9.33 5.98
C PRO A 365 -12.70 10.61 5.73
N LEU A 366 -13.35 10.67 4.57
CA LEU A 366 -14.31 11.73 4.27
C LEU A 366 -15.70 11.12 4.44
N GLY A 367 -16.64 11.87 5.02
CA GLY A 367 -18.05 11.47 4.99
C GLY A 367 -18.51 11.35 3.54
N SER A 368 -19.32 10.34 3.21
CA SER A 368 -19.90 10.20 1.85
C SER A 368 -21.12 11.11 1.68
N TRP A 369 -21.22 11.70 0.49
CA TRP A 369 -22.21 12.68 0.06
C TRP A 369 -23.16 12.05 -0.96
N GLY A 370 -24.45 12.33 -0.82
CA GLY A 370 -25.51 12.10 -1.79
C GLY A 370 -26.81 12.74 -1.28
N PRO A 371 -27.72 13.21 -2.14
CA PRO A 371 -29.00 13.74 -1.68
C PRO A 371 -29.75 12.69 -0.85
N GLY A 372 -30.06 13.01 0.41
CA GLY A 372 -30.83 12.14 1.31
C GLY A 372 -30.03 11.10 2.10
N VAL A 373 -28.70 11.12 2.08
CA VAL A 373 -27.87 10.24 2.94
C VAL A 373 -27.44 11.02 4.19
N PRO A 374 -27.78 10.58 5.41
CA PRO A 374 -27.29 11.25 6.59
C PRO A 374 -25.76 11.12 6.67
N GLN A 375 -25.09 12.22 7.04
CA GLN A 375 -23.64 12.29 7.21
C GLN A 375 -23.20 11.24 8.26
N HIS A 376 -22.67 10.13 7.80
CA HIS A 376 -22.11 9.10 8.65
C HIS A 376 -20.66 8.85 8.22
N GLY A 377 -19.77 8.71 9.19
CA GLY A 377 -18.40 8.30 8.92
C GLY A 377 -18.35 6.84 8.43
N TRP A 378 -17.18 6.23 8.47
CA TRP A 378 -16.98 4.86 8.00
C TRP A 378 -17.67 3.76 8.84
N GLY A 379 -18.37 4.14 9.90
CA GLY A 379 -19.12 3.26 10.77
C GLY A 379 -18.21 2.43 11.66
N ALA A 380 -18.75 1.33 12.19
CA ALA A 380 -18.00 0.38 13.00
C ALA A 380 -17.10 -0.50 12.14
N GLY A 381 -15.89 -0.75 12.62
CA GLY A 381 -14.91 -1.59 11.93
C GLY A 381 -13.61 -1.67 12.72
N ALA A 382 -12.52 -1.89 12.01
CA ALA A 382 -11.19 -1.86 12.59
C ALA A 382 -10.16 -1.35 11.57
N VAL A 383 -9.17 -0.60 12.05
CA VAL A 383 -7.90 -0.52 11.33
C VAL A 383 -7.19 -1.85 11.53
N GLN A 384 -6.94 -2.60 10.46
CA GLN A 384 -6.14 -3.83 10.53
C GLN A 384 -4.69 -3.54 10.22
N LEU A 385 -3.79 -4.24 10.91
CA LEU A 385 -2.35 -4.28 10.64
C LEU A 385 -1.95 -5.74 10.45
N ILE A 386 -1.26 -6.04 9.35
CA ILE A 386 -0.69 -7.34 9.05
C ILE A 386 0.81 -7.15 8.93
N GLU A 387 1.58 -7.92 9.71
CA GLU A 387 3.04 -7.93 9.68
C GLU A 387 3.48 -9.35 9.27
N ILE A 388 4.11 -9.45 8.09
CA ILE A 388 4.52 -10.70 7.45
C ILE A 388 6.02 -10.89 7.69
N PRO A 389 6.50 -12.11 8.04
CA PRO A 389 7.93 -12.37 8.13
C PRO A 389 8.61 -12.10 6.79
N SER A 390 9.73 -11.37 6.81
CA SER A 390 10.53 -11.09 5.62
C SER A 390 12.02 -11.25 5.88
N GLU A 391 12.72 -11.83 4.92
CA GLU A 391 14.19 -11.92 4.90
C GLU A 391 14.80 -10.93 3.91
N SER A 392 13.99 -10.08 3.26
CA SER A 392 14.46 -9.17 2.22
C SER A 392 13.75 -7.82 2.24
N GLU A 393 14.52 -6.75 2.05
CA GLU A 393 14.03 -5.37 1.97
C GLU A 393 13.16 -5.09 0.74
N VAL A 394 13.23 -5.95 -0.29
CA VAL A 394 12.42 -5.78 -1.51
C VAL A 394 10.97 -6.22 -1.33
N ASN A 395 10.70 -7.00 -0.27
CA ASN A 395 9.36 -7.50 0.03
C ASN A 395 8.63 -6.51 0.93
N GLU A 396 7.49 -6.00 0.45
CA GLU A 396 6.57 -5.26 1.28
C GLU A 396 5.86 -6.23 2.24
N ASN A 397 6.08 -6.06 3.54
CA ASN A 397 5.67 -7.01 4.56
C ASN A 397 4.76 -6.40 5.64
N ILE A 398 4.49 -5.10 5.57
CA ILE A 398 3.58 -4.38 6.45
C ILE A 398 2.36 -3.95 5.64
N LEU A 399 1.16 -4.38 6.02
CA LEU A 399 -0.09 -4.02 5.34
C LEU A 399 -1.09 -3.45 6.35
N THR A 400 -1.71 -2.32 6.03
CA THR A 400 -2.82 -1.76 6.80
C THR A 400 -3.96 -1.28 5.93
N TYR A 401 -5.18 -1.31 6.46
CA TYR A 401 -6.41 -0.89 5.80
C TYR A 401 -7.52 -0.75 6.84
N TRP A 402 -8.60 -0.06 6.48
CA TRP A 402 -9.86 -0.12 7.22
C TRP A 402 -10.67 -1.34 6.82
N ARG A 403 -11.05 -2.17 7.79
CA ARG A 403 -11.99 -3.27 7.61
C ARG A 403 -13.34 -2.90 8.22
N PRO A 404 -14.40 -2.73 7.42
CA PRO A 404 -15.76 -2.62 7.93
C PRO A 404 -16.12 -3.83 8.80
N LYS A 405 -16.88 -3.62 9.88
CA LYS A 405 -17.33 -4.71 10.76
C LYS A 405 -18.30 -5.64 10.04
N GLU A 406 -19.25 -5.07 9.30
CA GLU A 406 -20.26 -5.81 8.56
C GLU A 406 -19.77 -6.11 7.14
N PRO A 407 -20.10 -7.29 6.57
CA PRO A 407 -19.76 -7.62 5.19
C PRO A 407 -20.34 -6.62 4.19
N VAL A 408 -19.57 -6.32 3.14
CA VAL A 408 -20.06 -5.46 2.05
C VAL A 408 -20.74 -6.34 1.00
N ALA A 409 -22.07 -6.40 1.05
CA ALA A 409 -22.88 -7.25 0.15
C ALA A 409 -23.63 -6.47 -0.95
N LYS A 410 -23.61 -5.14 -0.90
CA LYS A 410 -24.29 -4.25 -1.86
C LYS A 410 -23.34 -3.17 -2.35
N GLU A 411 -23.72 -2.52 -3.44
CA GLU A 411 -23.04 -1.32 -3.92
C GLU A 411 -22.86 -0.32 -2.78
N THR A 412 -21.61 0.06 -2.52
CA THR A 412 -21.24 0.91 -1.38
C THR A 412 -20.23 1.95 -1.82
N ALA A 413 -20.46 3.20 -1.44
CA ALA A 413 -19.57 4.31 -1.76
C ALA A 413 -18.67 4.66 -0.56
N PHE A 414 -17.38 4.87 -0.83
CA PHE A 414 -16.38 5.30 0.14
C PHE A 414 -15.68 6.54 -0.37
N SER A 415 -15.44 7.50 0.52
CA SER A 415 -14.62 8.67 0.22
C SER A 415 -13.53 8.84 1.27
N TYR A 416 -12.34 9.22 0.83
CA TYR A 416 -11.23 9.52 1.72
C TYR A 416 -10.21 10.43 1.04
N ARG A 417 -9.40 11.08 1.85
CA ARG A 417 -8.23 11.84 1.43
C ARG A 417 -6.97 11.11 1.82
N GLN A 418 -6.05 10.99 0.88
CA GLN A 418 -4.68 10.56 1.12
C GLN A 418 -3.77 11.77 1.24
N PHE A 419 -2.85 11.72 2.19
CA PHE A 419 -1.72 12.64 2.30
C PHE A 419 -0.42 11.87 2.20
N TRP A 420 0.29 12.09 1.09
CA TRP A 420 1.65 11.63 0.86
C TRP A 420 2.57 12.73 1.38
N CYS A 421 3.23 12.50 2.51
CA CYS A 421 3.78 13.59 3.31
C CYS A 421 5.07 13.21 4.06
N TRP A 422 5.82 14.24 4.45
CA TRP A 422 6.95 14.13 5.37
C TRP A 422 6.50 14.02 6.83
N THR A 423 5.39 14.67 7.15
CA THR A 423 4.78 14.71 8.48
C THR A 423 3.27 14.68 8.32
N VAL A 424 2.60 13.87 9.13
CA VAL A 424 1.14 13.73 9.10
C VAL A 424 0.48 15.08 9.48
N PRO A 425 -0.45 15.60 8.67
CA PRO A 425 -1.10 16.88 8.93
C PRO A 425 -1.99 16.84 10.17
N GLY A 426 -2.15 17.99 10.84
CA GLY A 426 -3.05 18.14 11.99
C GLY A 426 -2.65 17.31 13.21
N ALA A 427 -1.35 17.11 13.45
CA ALA A 427 -0.86 16.38 14.62
C ALA A 427 -1.47 16.93 15.93
N PRO A 428 -2.01 16.08 16.80
CA PRO A 428 -2.50 16.51 18.12
C PRO A 428 -1.38 17.19 18.92
N PRO A 429 -1.71 18.14 19.82
CA PRO A 429 -0.73 18.82 20.65
C PRO A 429 -0.27 17.92 21.82
N LEU A 430 0.32 16.77 21.48
CA LEU A 430 0.85 15.76 22.38
C LEU A 430 2.32 15.52 22.05
N ALA A 431 3.12 15.08 23.01
CA ALA A 431 4.43 14.54 22.70
C ALA A 431 4.28 13.21 21.94
N ALA A 432 4.91 13.12 20.76
CA ALA A 432 4.87 11.95 19.89
C ALA A 432 6.02 11.00 20.22
N CYS A 433 5.82 9.70 20.09
CA CYS A 433 6.87 8.70 20.24
C CYS A 433 7.96 8.93 19.18
N SER A 434 9.12 9.43 19.61
CA SER A 434 10.27 9.70 18.76
C SER A 434 11.24 8.53 18.68
N GLY A 435 11.04 7.48 19.48
CA GLY A 435 11.87 6.29 19.42
C GLY A 435 11.40 5.18 20.35
N THR A 436 11.59 3.94 19.90
CA THR A 436 11.39 2.74 20.71
C THR A 436 12.63 1.87 20.53
N ARG A 437 13.23 1.42 21.64
CA ARG A 437 14.40 0.54 21.63
C ARG A 437 14.15 -0.63 22.57
N VAL A 438 14.48 -1.83 22.10
CA VAL A 438 14.25 -3.08 22.84
C VAL A 438 15.55 -3.85 22.97
N GLY A 439 15.84 -4.32 24.19
CA GLY A 439 17.08 -5.03 24.49
C GLY A 439 16.89 -6.15 25.51
N LYS A 440 18.01 -6.73 25.94
CA LYS A 440 18.05 -7.72 27.03
C LYS A 440 17.83 -7.01 28.37
N GLY A 441 16.91 -7.53 29.19
CA GLY A 441 16.66 -7.06 30.56
C GLY A 441 17.60 -7.68 31.60
N ALA A 442 17.27 -7.50 32.88
CA ALA A 442 18.08 -7.93 34.03
C ALA A 442 18.44 -9.42 34.09
N GLY A 443 17.66 -10.29 33.46
CA GLY A 443 17.83 -11.74 33.55
C GLY A 443 16.69 -12.52 32.89
N GLY A 444 16.92 -13.81 32.65
CA GLY A 444 15.95 -14.70 32.01
C GLY A 444 15.53 -14.21 30.63
N LYS A 445 14.22 -14.27 30.36
CA LYS A 445 13.58 -13.81 29.11
C LYS A 445 13.17 -12.33 29.14
N ARG A 446 13.53 -11.59 30.21
CA ARG A 446 13.10 -10.19 30.36
C ARG A 446 13.64 -9.31 29.26
N ARG A 447 12.82 -8.38 28.80
CA ARG A 447 13.14 -7.41 27.75
C ARG A 447 13.11 -6.01 28.32
N LEU A 448 14.17 -5.26 28.09
CA LEU A 448 14.28 -3.85 28.46
C LEU A 448 13.71 -3.00 27.33
N PHE A 449 12.83 -2.08 27.67
CA PHE A 449 12.24 -1.10 26.76
C PHE A 449 12.67 0.31 27.14
N LEU A 450 13.05 1.10 26.13
CA LEU A 450 13.24 2.54 26.22
C LEU A 450 12.31 3.19 25.19
N VAL A 451 11.30 3.92 25.66
CA VAL A 451 10.34 4.64 24.81
C VAL A 451 10.52 6.13 25.02
N ASP A 452 10.89 6.84 23.95
CA ASP A 452 11.10 8.29 23.94
C ASP A 452 9.87 8.98 23.35
N PHE A 453 9.34 10.00 24.05
CA PHE A 453 8.31 10.89 23.55
C PHE A 453 8.85 12.31 23.47
N THR A 454 8.73 12.96 22.32
CA THR A 454 9.22 14.33 22.10
C THR A 454 8.08 15.26 21.73
N GLY A 455 8.02 16.41 22.37
CA GLY A 455 7.03 17.45 22.14
C GLY A 455 6.84 18.36 23.34
N GLU A 456 6.16 19.49 23.14
CA GLU A 456 6.01 20.55 24.15
C GLU A 456 5.04 20.20 25.28
N ALA A 457 4.04 19.35 25.03
CA ALA A 457 2.92 19.14 25.95
C ALA A 457 3.32 18.73 27.39
N PRO A 458 4.31 17.85 27.62
CA PRO A 458 4.76 17.53 28.98
C PRO A 458 5.54 18.63 29.69
N PHE A 459 5.92 19.69 28.98
CA PHE A 459 6.75 20.80 29.46
C PHE A 459 6.04 22.16 29.32
N ALA A 460 4.72 22.14 29.08
CA ALA A 460 3.92 23.34 29.00
C ALA A 460 3.87 24.05 30.36
N GLU A 461 3.58 25.36 30.33
CA GLU A 461 3.44 26.16 31.55
C GLU A 461 2.42 25.54 32.52
N GLY A 462 2.80 25.44 33.80
CA GLY A 462 1.96 24.85 34.85
C GLY A 462 2.02 23.32 34.95
N ILE A 463 2.78 22.63 34.10
CA ILE A 463 3.05 21.19 34.24
C ILE A 463 4.43 21.00 34.87
N ASP A 464 4.49 20.35 36.03
CA ASP A 464 5.74 19.88 36.62
C ASP A 464 6.05 18.47 36.11
N PRO A 465 7.12 18.26 35.31
CA PRO A 465 7.50 16.94 34.82
C PRO A 465 7.73 15.89 35.91
N ALA A 466 8.06 16.29 37.14
CA ALA A 466 8.21 15.38 38.28
C ALA A 466 6.88 14.77 38.76
N THR A 467 5.74 15.39 38.41
CA THR A 467 4.39 14.92 38.79
C THR A 467 3.72 14.06 37.73
N LEU A 468 4.37 13.89 36.57
CA LEU A 468 3.82 13.11 35.47
C LEU A 468 3.65 11.64 35.84
N GLN A 469 2.53 11.06 35.40
CA GLN A 469 2.17 9.69 35.69
C GLN A 469 2.36 8.83 34.44
N VAL A 470 3.09 7.73 34.58
CA VAL A 470 3.24 6.71 33.54
C VAL A 470 2.12 5.69 33.70
N ALA A 471 1.15 5.72 32.79
CA ALA A 471 0.12 4.69 32.67
C ALA A 471 0.60 3.63 31.66
N LEU A 472 1.24 2.59 32.19
CA LEU A 472 1.78 1.46 31.45
C LEU A 472 1.05 0.17 31.85
N ASN A 473 0.58 -0.61 30.87
CA ASN A 473 0.00 -1.92 31.10
C ASN A 473 0.51 -2.96 30.11
N THR A 474 0.36 -4.23 30.46
CA THR A 474 0.70 -5.38 29.62
C THR A 474 -0.37 -6.46 29.74
N ALA A 475 -0.60 -7.22 28.67
CA ALA A 475 -1.37 -8.46 28.69
C ALA A 475 -0.94 -9.40 27.54
N PRO A 476 -0.55 -10.66 27.81
CA PRO A 476 -0.09 -11.18 29.10
C PRO A 476 1.29 -10.57 29.52
N GLY A 477 1.99 -11.20 30.47
CA GLY A 477 3.29 -10.75 30.98
C GLY A 477 3.21 -9.90 32.25
N THR A 478 4.37 -9.55 32.80
CA THR A 478 4.49 -8.66 33.98
C THR A 478 5.51 -7.56 33.74
N LEU A 479 5.27 -6.39 34.36
CA LEU A 479 6.11 -5.21 34.21
C LEU A 479 6.96 -5.00 35.46
N ALA A 480 8.21 -4.59 35.26
CA ALA A 480 9.14 -4.27 36.32
C ALA A 480 10.00 -3.04 35.99
N ARG A 481 10.66 -2.47 37.00
CA ARG A 481 11.69 -1.41 36.85
C ARG A 481 11.24 -0.21 36.01
N GLN A 482 9.99 0.20 36.19
CA GLN A 482 9.43 1.38 35.53
C GLN A 482 10.08 2.66 36.06
N ARG A 483 10.56 3.51 35.15
CA ARG A 483 11.11 4.83 35.47
C ARG A 483 10.81 5.82 34.35
N LEU A 484 10.43 7.02 34.74
CA LEU A 484 10.30 8.17 33.84
C LEU A 484 11.51 9.09 34.01
N TYR A 485 12.10 9.50 32.89
CA TYR A 485 13.10 10.57 32.84
C TYR A 485 12.54 11.72 32.01
N ALA A 486 12.62 12.93 32.54
CA ALA A 486 12.24 14.14 31.83
C ALA A 486 13.51 14.91 31.43
N TYR A 487 13.56 15.37 30.17
CA TYR A 487 14.66 16.14 29.60
C TYR A 487 14.11 17.44 28.98
N PRO A 488 13.82 18.47 29.79
CA PRO A 488 13.24 19.72 29.32
C PRO A 488 14.06 20.43 28.24
N GLU A 489 15.39 20.30 28.28
CA GLU A 489 16.36 20.92 27.37
C GLU A 489 16.21 20.46 25.91
N ARG A 490 15.67 19.26 25.70
CA ARG A 490 15.39 18.67 24.38
C ARG A 490 13.93 18.30 24.19
N LYS A 491 13.07 18.70 25.14
CA LYS A 491 11.61 18.45 25.13
C LYS A 491 11.27 16.97 24.98
N THR A 492 12.00 16.11 25.69
CA THR A 492 11.84 14.65 25.60
C THR A 492 11.53 14.03 26.96
N LEU A 493 10.54 13.14 27.00
CA LEU A 493 10.35 12.16 28.06
C LEU A 493 10.92 10.81 27.61
N ARG A 494 11.56 10.08 28.53
CA ARG A 494 11.92 8.67 28.33
C ARG A 494 11.27 7.82 29.40
N VAL A 495 10.47 6.85 28.97
CA VAL A 495 9.94 5.79 29.84
C VAL A 495 10.83 4.56 29.66
N VAL A 496 11.38 4.06 30.77
CA VAL A 496 12.18 2.84 30.82
C VAL A 496 11.43 1.81 31.66
N PHE A 497 11.31 0.59 31.16
CA PHE A 497 10.70 -0.52 31.91
C PHE A 497 11.23 -1.86 31.41
N GLU A 498 11.05 -2.90 32.21
CA GLU A 498 11.27 -4.29 31.80
C GLU A 498 9.94 -5.01 31.66
N LEU A 499 9.77 -5.74 30.56
CA LEU A 499 8.73 -6.75 30.38
C LEU A 499 9.32 -8.12 30.73
N ASP A 500 8.66 -8.86 31.61
CA ASP A 500 8.86 -10.29 31.79
C ASP A 500 7.72 -11.05 31.08
N PRO A 501 7.98 -11.64 29.90
CA PRO A 501 6.97 -12.35 29.15
C PRO A 501 6.67 -13.75 29.72
N GLY A 502 7.43 -14.22 30.72
CA GLY A 502 7.30 -15.58 31.22
C GLY A 502 7.48 -16.63 30.11
N ASN A 503 6.41 -17.36 29.81
CA ASN A 503 6.38 -18.35 28.72
C ASN A 503 5.46 -17.95 27.56
N ASP A 504 4.91 -16.74 27.59
CA ASP A 504 4.03 -16.26 26.54
C ASP A 504 4.80 -16.00 25.24
N THR A 505 4.13 -16.30 24.12
CA THR A 505 4.68 -16.10 22.76
C THR A 505 4.30 -14.75 22.17
N ALA A 506 3.49 -13.95 22.89
CA ALA A 506 3.22 -12.56 22.59
C ALA A 506 2.81 -11.80 23.85
N CYS A 507 3.18 -10.53 23.96
CA CYS A 507 2.67 -9.61 24.98
C CYS A 507 2.23 -8.29 24.34
N GLU A 508 1.03 -7.83 24.64
CA GLU A 508 0.53 -6.52 24.22
C GLU A 508 0.82 -5.48 25.29
N LEU A 509 1.43 -4.36 24.90
CA LEU A 509 1.80 -3.26 25.77
C LEU A 509 1.05 -1.99 25.37
N ARG A 510 0.58 -1.24 26.36
CA ARG A 510 0.04 0.11 26.16
C ARG A 510 0.68 1.08 27.13
N LEU A 511 1.17 2.19 26.59
CA LEU A 511 1.84 3.24 27.35
C LEU A 511 1.31 4.62 26.98
N VAL A 512 0.96 5.40 27.99
CA VAL A 512 0.69 6.84 27.87
C VAL A 512 1.23 7.57 29.11
N VAL A 513 1.78 8.77 28.92
CA VAL A 513 2.15 9.65 30.05
C VAL A 513 1.08 10.71 30.22
N LYS A 514 0.68 10.96 31.48
CA LYS A 514 -0.40 11.89 31.84
C LYS A 514 0.06 12.96 32.83
N ALA A 515 -0.55 14.14 32.73
CA ALA A 515 -0.55 15.16 33.76
C ALA A 515 -1.94 15.18 34.42
N GLY A 516 -2.03 14.65 35.64
CA GLY A 516 -3.31 14.26 36.23
C GLY A 516 -4.01 13.22 35.34
N ASP A 517 -5.26 13.46 34.97
CA ASP A 517 -6.01 12.56 34.06
C ASP A 517 -5.81 12.85 32.57
N LYS A 518 -5.12 13.94 32.22
CA LYS A 518 -4.96 14.37 30.82
C LYS A 518 -3.72 13.74 30.19
N PRO A 519 -3.81 13.10 29.02
CA PRO A 519 -2.64 12.64 28.29
C PRO A 519 -1.78 13.82 27.84
N VAL A 520 -0.46 13.70 28.02
CA VAL A 520 0.54 14.65 27.49
C VAL A 520 1.41 14.00 26.40
N THR A 521 1.26 12.70 26.19
CA THR A 521 1.81 11.96 25.04
C THR A 521 0.69 11.35 24.23
N GLU A 522 0.96 10.97 22.99
CA GLU A 522 0.15 9.97 22.31
C GLU A 522 0.24 8.61 23.03
N THR A 523 -0.67 7.71 22.71
CA THR A 523 -0.66 6.34 23.22
C THR A 523 0.23 5.46 22.37
N TRP A 524 1.29 4.92 22.98
CA TRP A 524 2.15 3.92 22.37
C TRP A 524 1.55 2.52 22.59
N LEU A 525 1.35 1.79 21.50
CA LEU A 525 0.94 0.39 21.49
C LEU A 525 2.06 -0.47 20.91
N TYR A 526 2.34 -1.62 21.53
CA TYR A 526 3.41 -2.48 21.07
C TYR A 526 3.08 -3.94 21.34
N ARG A 527 3.20 -4.78 20.30
CA ARG A 527 3.19 -6.23 20.46
C ARG A 527 4.63 -6.72 20.54
N TRP A 528 5.03 -7.30 21.66
CA TRP A 528 6.28 -8.03 21.75
C TRP A 528 6.04 -9.48 21.31
N THR A 529 6.91 -10.00 20.45
CA THR A 529 7.05 -11.44 20.14
C THR A 529 8.51 -11.87 20.40
N PRO A 530 8.77 -13.15 20.70
CA PRO A 530 10.10 -13.71 21.00
C PRO A 530 11.22 -13.32 20.05
#